data_AF-A0A7S2BLA4-F1
#
_entry.id   AF-A0A7S2BLA4-F1
#
_cell.length_a   1.000
_cell.length_b   1.000
_cell.length_c   1.000
_cell.angle_alpha   90.00
_cell.angle_beta   90.00
_cell.angle_gamma   90.00
#
_symmetry.space_group_name_H-M   'P 1'
#
loop_
_entity.id
_entity.type
_entity.pdbx_description
1 polymer ?
#
loop_
_entity_poly.entity_id
_entity_poly.type
_entity_poly.pdbx_seq_one_letter_code
_entity_poly.pdbx_strand_id
1 'polypeptide(L)'
;TGVLVTARSYMLSSRLSSTILLLSARTSAALLLSPMYATARGAIRPLSMSASLPSLTDLTDPREWLEDVEGDDQLNWVKVRNAEALDRIGEPSGKPLYGKLLSIMESNEKIPFIGRVLNGLYYNFWQDEHNVQGIWRRCTLDEYRKAEPQWELLLDL
;
A
#
# COMPACT_ATOMS: atom_id res chain seq x y z
N THR A 1 -23.70 -38.37 -6.99
CA THR A 1 -23.74 -37.87 -5.59
C THR A 1 -22.88 -36.63 -5.53
N GLY A 2 -23.33 -35.38 -5.52
CA GLY A 2 -24.64 -34.75 -5.37
C GLY A 2 -24.41 -33.36 -4.74
N VAL A 3 -24.57 -32.30 -5.55
CA VAL A 3 -25.09 -30.94 -5.23
C VAL A 3 -24.31 -30.10 -4.16
N LEU A 4 -23.58 -29.01 -4.48
CA LEU A 4 -23.99 -27.61 -4.74
C LEU A 4 -24.79 -26.91 -3.60
N VAL A 5 -24.54 -25.60 -3.43
CA VAL A 5 -25.33 -24.59 -2.66
C VAL A 5 -25.04 -24.60 -1.14
N THR A 6 -24.67 -23.50 -0.46
CA THR A 6 -25.47 -22.27 -0.31
C THR A 6 -24.69 -21.13 0.34
N ALA A 7 -24.73 -19.96 -0.29
CA ALA A 7 -24.53 -18.66 0.34
C ALA A 7 -25.86 -18.12 0.87
N ARG A 8 -25.90 -17.61 2.12
CA ARG A 8 -26.75 -16.50 2.64
C ARG A 8 -27.02 -16.67 4.15
N SER A 9 -26.85 -15.56 4.88
CA SER A 9 -27.74 -15.02 5.94
C SER A 9 -27.00 -13.83 6.56
N TYR A 10 -27.14 -12.60 6.07
CA TYR A 10 -28.17 -11.60 6.43
C TYR A 10 -28.54 -11.52 7.92
N MET A 11 -28.16 -10.38 8.51
CA MET A 11 -28.95 -9.46 9.33
C MET A 11 -29.70 -9.92 10.60
N LEU A 12 -29.70 -8.99 11.56
CA LEU A 12 -30.64 -8.79 12.67
C LEU A 12 -30.47 -9.70 13.90
N SER A 13 -29.91 -9.15 14.97
CA SER A 13 -30.70 -8.97 16.19
C SER A 13 -30.13 -7.86 17.06
N SER A 14 -30.86 -6.76 17.07
CA SER A 14 -30.93 -5.79 18.15
C SER A 14 -31.58 -6.45 19.37
N ARG A 15 -31.02 -6.33 20.58
CA ARG A 15 -31.78 -6.21 21.85
C ARG A 15 -30.97 -5.47 22.90
N LEU A 16 -31.45 -4.26 23.19
CA LEU A 16 -31.14 -3.42 24.33
C LEU A 16 -31.67 -4.06 25.64
N SER A 17 -30.95 -3.89 26.75
CA SER A 17 -31.45 -4.08 28.12
C SER A 17 -30.65 -3.13 29.02
N SER A 18 -31.10 -1.89 29.27
CA SER A 18 -32.08 -1.44 30.28
C SER A 18 -31.76 -1.85 31.73
N THR A 19 -31.13 -0.95 32.50
CA THR A 19 -31.42 -0.77 33.93
C THR A 19 -31.12 0.67 34.35
N ILE A 20 -32.12 1.34 34.93
CA ILE A 20 -32.17 2.74 35.41
C ILE A 20 -32.45 2.71 36.93
N LEU A 21 -31.88 3.66 37.70
CA LEU A 21 -32.44 4.42 38.86
C LEU A 21 -31.24 4.90 39.73
N LEU A 22 -31.14 6.08 40.39
CA LEU A 22 -32.00 7.19 40.85
C LEU A 22 -31.06 8.41 41.03
N LEU A 23 -31.36 9.63 40.56
CA LEU A 23 -32.16 10.70 41.18
C LEU A 23 -31.50 11.42 42.39
N SER A 24 -31.16 12.70 42.21
CA SER A 24 -31.62 13.78 43.10
C SER A 24 -31.62 15.13 42.39
N ALA A 25 -32.79 15.74 42.36
CA ALA A 25 -33.10 17.06 41.81
C ALA A 25 -32.44 18.21 42.59
N ARG A 26 -32.32 19.38 41.96
CA ARG A 26 -32.67 20.67 42.59
C ARG A 26 -32.77 21.85 41.60
N THR A 27 -34.03 22.27 41.42
CA THR A 27 -34.57 23.64 41.40
C THR A 27 -34.31 24.62 40.24
N SER A 28 -35.44 25.06 39.70
CA SER A 28 -35.76 26.04 38.65
C SER A 28 -35.50 27.51 39.02
N ALA A 29 -35.36 28.36 37.99
CA ALA A 29 -35.85 29.76 37.84
C ALA A 29 -34.93 30.49 36.82
N ALA A 30 -35.33 31.36 35.90
CA ALA A 30 -36.62 31.97 35.54
C ALA A 30 -36.50 32.44 34.07
N LEU A 31 -37.61 32.38 33.33
CA LEU A 31 -37.76 33.06 32.03
C LEU A 31 -37.99 34.55 32.28
N LEU A 32 -37.25 35.43 31.59
CA LEU A 32 -37.71 36.78 31.27
C LEU A 32 -37.52 37.04 29.78
N LEU A 33 -38.64 37.39 29.16
CA LEU A 33 -38.84 37.70 27.76
C LEU A 33 -38.46 39.16 27.49
N SER A 34 -37.53 39.43 26.59
CA SER A 34 -37.37 40.75 25.93
C SER A 34 -36.86 40.57 24.50
N PRO A 35 -37.54 41.10 23.47
CA PRO A 35 -37.04 41.10 22.11
C PRO A 35 -36.22 42.38 21.88
N MET A 36 -34.96 42.25 21.47
CA MET A 36 -34.23 43.37 20.90
C MET A 36 -33.59 42.91 19.60
N TYR A 37 -34.25 43.21 18.48
CA TYR A 37 -33.62 43.15 17.16
C TYR A 37 -32.56 44.25 17.09
N ALA A 38 -31.36 43.95 17.58
CA ALA A 38 -30.19 44.72 17.22
C ALA A 38 -29.75 44.26 15.83
N THR A 39 -29.99 45.11 14.83
CA THR A 39 -29.37 44.97 13.50
C THR A 39 -27.86 45.15 13.66
N ALA A 40 -27.15 44.05 13.91
CA ALA A 40 -25.70 44.03 13.84
C ALA A 40 -25.31 44.23 12.37
N ARG A 41 -25.06 45.49 12.00
CA ARG A 41 -24.36 45.87 10.77
C ARG A 41 -22.93 45.36 10.92
N GLY A 42 -22.72 44.09 10.61
CA GLY A 42 -21.41 43.45 10.62
C GLY A 42 -20.48 44.25 9.73
N ALA A 43 -19.51 44.92 10.34
CA ALA A 43 -18.42 45.53 9.63
C ALA A 43 -17.71 44.42 8.84
N ILE A 44 -17.68 44.55 7.51
CA ILE A 44 -16.84 43.71 6.67
C ILE A 44 -15.40 44.06 7.06
N ARG A 45 -14.80 43.21 7.90
CA ARG A 45 -13.38 43.29 8.22
C ARG A 45 -12.65 42.96 6.92
N PRO A 46 -11.86 43.88 6.33
CA PRO A 46 -11.08 43.51 5.15
C PRO A 46 -10.15 42.38 5.57
N LEU A 47 -10.20 41.27 4.83
CA LEU A 47 -9.19 40.24 4.96
C LEU A 47 -7.87 40.89 4.50
N SER A 48 -7.04 41.32 5.44
CA SER A 48 -5.67 41.72 5.10
C SER A 48 -4.93 40.44 4.74
N MET A 49 -4.91 40.09 3.45
CA MET A 49 -4.01 39.07 2.95
C MET A 49 -2.62 39.67 2.87
N SER A 50 -1.92 39.66 4.00
CA SER A 50 -0.47 39.67 4.01
C SER A 50 0.00 38.24 3.70
N ALA A 51 -0.26 37.76 2.49
CA ALA A 51 0.38 36.53 2.02
C ALA A 51 1.85 36.88 1.75
N SER A 52 2.71 36.70 2.74
CA SER A 52 4.15 36.71 2.51
C SER A 52 4.44 35.57 1.55
N LEU A 53 4.97 35.89 0.36
CA LEU A 53 5.49 34.87 -0.54
C LEU A 53 6.60 34.13 0.21
N PRO A 54 6.67 32.79 0.11
CA PRO A 54 7.76 32.03 0.71
C PRO A 54 9.09 32.59 0.22
N SER A 55 10.00 32.83 1.16
CA SER A 55 11.36 33.24 0.88
C SER A 55 12.15 32.07 0.31
N LEU A 56 13.29 32.33 -0.32
CA LEU A 56 14.17 31.26 -0.85
C LEU A 56 14.60 30.27 0.25
N THR A 57 14.67 30.75 1.49
CA THR A 57 14.98 29.96 2.69
C THR A 57 13.82 29.04 3.09
N ASP A 58 12.57 29.44 2.83
CA ASP A 58 11.38 28.59 3.04
C ASP A 58 11.27 27.46 1.99
N LEU A 59 12.02 27.58 0.88
CA LEU A 59 12.06 26.58 -0.20
C LEU A 59 13.27 25.63 -0.12
N THR A 60 14.16 25.80 0.87
CA THR A 60 15.33 24.94 1.01
C THR A 60 14.92 23.63 1.71
N ASP A 61 15.12 22.48 1.05
CA ASP A 61 14.84 21.17 1.66
C ASP A 61 15.97 20.82 2.64
N PRO A 62 15.68 20.66 3.95
CA PRO A 62 16.69 20.24 4.92
C PRO A 62 17.34 18.87 4.61
N ARG A 63 16.76 18.10 3.69
CA ARG A 63 17.22 16.78 3.25
C ARG A 63 17.80 16.76 1.84
N GLU A 64 18.06 17.91 1.22
CA GLU A 64 18.71 18.01 -0.10
C GLU A 64 20.01 17.19 -0.16
N TRP A 65 20.76 17.12 0.95
CA TRP A 65 21.98 16.32 1.02
C TRP A 65 21.75 14.81 0.79
N LEU A 66 20.55 14.26 0.98
CA LEU A 66 20.24 12.85 0.69
C LEU A 66 20.10 12.55 -0.82
N GLU A 67 20.14 13.57 -1.68
CA GLU A 67 19.99 13.39 -3.13
C GLU A 67 21.25 12.80 -3.79
N ASP A 68 22.42 12.93 -3.16
CA ASP A 68 23.63 12.24 -3.59
C ASP A 68 23.58 10.76 -3.17
N VAL A 69 23.01 9.92 -4.03
CA VAL A 69 22.72 8.50 -3.75
C VAL A 69 23.97 7.63 -3.56
N GLU A 70 25.13 8.08 -4.03
CA GLU A 70 26.40 7.35 -3.90
C GLU A 70 27.29 7.90 -2.77
N GLY A 71 26.88 9.01 -2.14
CA GLY A 71 27.65 9.64 -1.08
C GLY A 71 27.68 8.82 0.22
N ASP A 72 28.84 8.84 0.89
CA ASP A 72 29.10 8.04 2.09
C ASP A 72 28.13 8.38 3.24
N ASP A 73 27.85 9.66 3.46
CA ASP A 73 26.98 10.12 4.54
C ASP A 73 25.52 9.65 4.33
N GLN A 74 25.07 9.67 3.08
CA GLN A 74 23.72 9.28 2.64
C GLN A 74 23.54 7.78 2.78
N LEU A 75 24.51 7.00 2.30
CA LEU A 75 24.53 5.55 2.46
C LEU A 75 24.58 5.16 3.93
N ASN A 76 25.36 5.86 4.75
CA ASN A 76 25.44 5.58 6.19
C ASN A 76 24.11 5.90 6.89
N TRP A 77 23.45 7.00 6.52
CA TRP A 77 22.12 7.34 7.01
C TRP A 77 21.10 6.26 6.66
N VAL A 78 21.06 5.79 5.41
CA VAL A 78 20.14 4.71 4.97
C VAL A 78 20.40 3.42 5.74
N LYS A 79 21.67 3.04 5.96
CA LYS A 79 22.02 1.84 6.75
C LYS A 79 21.44 1.92 8.16
N VAL A 80 21.57 3.07 8.84
CA VAL A 80 21.00 3.27 10.18
C VAL A 80 19.48 3.16 10.16
N ARG A 81 18.81 3.78 9.18
CA ARG A 81 17.34 3.71 9.06
C ARG A 81 16.83 2.32 8.75
N ASN A 82 17.55 1.57 7.92
CA ASN A 82 17.22 0.18 7.62
C ASN A 82 17.36 -0.69 8.87
N ALA A 83 18.44 -0.52 9.65
CA ALA A 83 18.62 -1.23 10.91
C ALA A 83 17.48 -0.90 11.90
N GLU A 84 17.13 0.39 12.07
CA GLU A 84 16.00 0.81 12.90
C GLU A 84 14.67 0.17 12.45
N ALA A 85 14.45 0.05 11.13
CA ALA A 85 13.26 -0.57 10.59
C ALA A 85 13.22 -2.08 10.88
N LEU A 86 14.33 -2.77 10.62
CA LEU A 86 14.46 -4.21 10.84
C LEU A 86 14.34 -4.58 12.32
N ASP A 87 14.89 -3.78 13.23
CA ASP A 87 14.69 -3.98 14.67
C ASP A 87 13.22 -3.89 15.09
N ARG A 88 12.44 -3.03 14.41
CA ARG A 88 11.01 -2.83 14.72
C ARG A 88 10.11 -3.89 14.10
N ILE A 89 10.35 -4.27 12.84
CA ILE A 89 9.44 -5.12 12.06
C ILE A 89 9.94 -6.56 11.90
N GLY A 90 11.20 -6.82 12.25
CA GLY A 90 11.92 -8.07 12.09
C GLY A 90 12.30 -8.39 10.65
N GLU A 91 13.31 -9.25 10.48
CA GLU A 91 13.72 -9.78 9.18
C GLU A 91 12.57 -10.55 8.51
N PRO A 92 12.12 -10.15 7.30
CA PRO A 92 11.03 -10.82 6.60
C PRO A 92 11.36 -12.28 6.27
N SER A 93 12.62 -12.58 5.95
CA SER A 93 13.10 -13.91 5.54
C SER A 93 12.87 -15.00 6.60
N GLY A 94 12.89 -14.62 7.89
CA GLY A 94 12.61 -15.54 8.99
C GLY A 94 11.12 -15.86 9.21
N LYS A 95 10.21 -15.19 8.51
CA LYS A 95 8.76 -15.38 8.70
C LYS A 95 8.27 -16.58 7.87
N PRO A 96 7.39 -17.44 8.41
CA PRO A 96 6.85 -18.59 7.66
C PRO A 96 6.18 -18.22 6.34
N LEU A 97 5.62 -17.01 6.24
CA LEU A 97 5.02 -16.52 5.00
C LEU A 97 6.05 -16.31 3.89
N TYR A 98 7.27 -15.87 4.24
CA TYR A 98 8.32 -15.62 3.26
C TYR A 98 8.69 -16.90 2.52
N GLY A 99 9.00 -17.98 3.24
CA GLY A 99 9.32 -19.28 2.60
C GLY A 99 8.19 -19.83 1.74
N LYS A 100 6.92 -19.63 2.15
CA LYS A 100 5.77 -20.01 1.31
C LYS A 100 5.71 -19.23 0.01
N LEU A 101 5.85 -17.90 0.08
CA LEU A 101 5.84 -17.05 -1.11
C LEU A 101 7.04 -17.36 -2.01
N LEU A 102 8.22 -17.53 -1.42
CA LEU A 102 9.45 -17.89 -2.13
C LEU A 102 9.27 -19.21 -2.90
N SER A 103 8.73 -20.25 -2.25
CA SER A 103 8.47 -21.54 -2.92
C SER A 103 7.51 -21.44 -4.10
N ILE A 104 6.53 -20.53 -4.05
CA ILE A 104 5.61 -20.27 -5.17
C ILE A 104 6.34 -19.50 -6.28
N MET A 105 7.14 -18.50 -5.91
CA MET A 105 7.89 -17.67 -6.84
C MET A 105 9.02 -18.44 -7.53
N GLU A 106 9.60 -19.45 -6.90
CA GLU A 106 10.68 -20.28 -7.44
C GLU A 106 10.16 -21.56 -8.14
N SER A 107 8.86 -21.84 -8.06
CA SER A 107 8.28 -23.08 -8.61
C SER A 107 8.43 -23.20 -10.13
N ASN A 108 8.84 -24.38 -10.58
CA ASN A 108 8.89 -24.72 -12.00
C ASN A 108 7.50 -24.97 -12.63
N GLU A 109 6.45 -25.02 -11.82
CA GLU A 109 5.06 -25.20 -12.29
C GLU A 109 4.40 -23.89 -12.76
N LYS A 110 5.09 -22.76 -12.63
CA LYS A 110 4.57 -21.46 -13.07
C LYS A 110 4.32 -21.46 -14.58
N ILE A 111 3.25 -20.79 -14.98
CA ILE A 111 2.92 -20.58 -16.39
C ILE A 111 3.99 -19.70 -17.04
N PRO A 112 4.68 -20.15 -18.10
CA PRO A 112 5.70 -19.36 -18.79
C PRO A 112 5.04 -18.29 -19.68
N PHE A 113 4.61 -17.18 -19.07
CA PHE A 113 3.95 -16.09 -19.77
C PHE A 113 4.82 -15.49 -20.90
N ILE A 114 4.20 -15.32 -22.07
CA ILE A 114 4.86 -14.75 -23.24
C ILE A 114 4.86 -13.23 -23.13
N GLY A 115 6.06 -12.65 -23.03
CA GLY A 115 6.24 -11.21 -22.99
C GLY A 115 6.29 -10.57 -24.37
N ARG A 116 6.71 -11.32 -25.41
CA ARG A 116 6.81 -10.81 -26.78
C ARG A 116 6.67 -11.92 -27.82
N VAL A 117 6.10 -11.57 -28.97
CA VAL A 117 6.06 -12.43 -30.16
C VAL A 117 6.69 -11.67 -31.33
N LEU A 118 7.68 -12.28 -31.98
CA LEU A 118 8.38 -11.67 -33.11
C LEU A 118 8.76 -12.76 -34.13
N ASN A 119 8.43 -12.56 -35.40
CA ASN A 119 8.78 -13.47 -36.50
C ASN A 119 8.39 -14.94 -36.24
N GLY A 120 7.24 -15.17 -35.60
CA GLY A 120 6.75 -16.53 -35.27
C GLY A 120 7.41 -17.16 -34.04
N LEU A 121 8.30 -16.44 -33.35
CA LEU A 121 8.96 -16.87 -32.11
C LEU A 121 8.33 -16.19 -30.90
N TYR A 122 8.20 -16.97 -29.82
CA TYR A 122 7.54 -16.62 -28.58
C TYR A 122 8.59 -16.50 -27.50
N TYR A 123 8.70 -15.31 -26.91
CA TYR A 123 9.73 -14.95 -25.96
C TYR A 123 9.18 -14.96 -24.54
N ASN A 124 9.93 -15.60 -23.66
CA ASN A 124 9.62 -15.70 -22.24
C ASN A 124 10.83 -15.22 -21.42
N PHE A 125 10.53 -14.51 -20.34
CA PHE A 125 11.47 -14.23 -19.27
C PHE A 125 11.14 -15.15 -18.10
N TRP A 126 12.17 -15.76 -17.51
CA TRP A 126 12.00 -16.77 -16.48
C TRP A 126 12.95 -16.54 -15.32
N GLN A 127 12.44 -16.67 -14.10
CA GLN A 127 13.22 -16.62 -12.86
C GLN A 127 12.84 -17.83 -12.01
N ASP A 128 13.81 -18.41 -11.32
CA ASP A 128 13.62 -19.49 -10.36
C ASP A 128 14.77 -19.47 -9.33
N GLU A 129 14.86 -20.49 -8.49
CA GLU A 129 15.91 -20.63 -7.48
C GLU A 129 17.33 -20.60 -8.07
N HIS A 130 17.51 -21.09 -9.31
CA HIS A 130 18.81 -21.13 -9.98
C HIS A 130 19.08 -19.86 -10.78
N ASN A 131 18.04 -19.29 -11.39
CA ASN A 131 18.09 -18.13 -12.27
C ASN A 131 17.47 -16.92 -11.56
N VAL A 132 18.12 -16.45 -10.49
CA VAL A 132 17.59 -15.38 -9.63
C VAL A 132 17.45 -14.05 -10.39
N GLN A 133 18.45 -13.69 -11.20
CA GLN A 133 18.39 -12.49 -12.05
C GLN A 133 17.52 -12.70 -13.29
N GLY A 134 17.36 -13.97 -13.68
CA GLY A 134 16.44 -14.44 -14.71
C GLY A 134 17.08 -14.66 -16.07
N ILE A 135 16.42 -15.49 -16.88
CA ILE A 135 16.85 -15.86 -18.22
C ILE A 135 15.85 -15.39 -19.27
N TRP A 136 16.38 -14.97 -20.41
CA TRP A 136 15.60 -14.74 -21.63
C TRP A 136 15.68 -15.96 -22.53
N ARG A 137 14.52 -16.49 -22.89
CA ARG A 137 14.41 -17.68 -23.72
C ARG A 137 13.30 -17.54 -24.76
N ARG A 138 13.35 -18.36 -25.81
CA ARG A 138 12.31 -18.38 -26.86
C ARG A 138 11.97 -19.79 -27.32
N CYS A 139 10.81 -19.94 -27.93
CA CYS A 139 10.41 -21.15 -28.65
C CYS A 139 9.47 -20.79 -29.82
N THR A 140 9.08 -21.79 -30.61
CA THR A 140 8.02 -21.64 -31.63
C THR A 140 6.64 -21.79 -30.99
N LEU A 141 5.57 -21.39 -31.69
CA LEU A 141 4.20 -21.61 -31.22
C LEU A 141 3.88 -23.09 -30.97
N ASP A 142 4.36 -23.97 -31.85
CA ASP A 142 4.08 -25.40 -31.76
C ASP A 142 4.77 -26.03 -30.55
N GLU A 143 5.98 -25.57 -30.20
CA GLU A 143 6.63 -25.96 -28.95
C GLU A 143 5.89 -25.40 -27.74
N TYR A 144 5.50 -24.12 -27.76
CA TYR A 144 4.81 -23.47 -26.65
C TYR A 144 3.49 -24.14 -26.25
N ARG A 145 2.82 -24.83 -27.18
CA ARG A 145 1.57 -25.56 -26.91
C ARG A 145 1.76 -26.88 -26.15
N LYS A 146 2.99 -27.38 -26.04
CA LYS A 146 3.29 -28.61 -25.30
C LYS A 146 3.26 -28.33 -23.80
N ALA A 147 3.06 -29.39 -23.01
CA ALA A 147 3.16 -29.30 -21.55
C ALA A 147 4.58 -28.88 -21.10
N GLU A 148 5.59 -29.36 -21.81
CA GLU A 148 7.00 -29.03 -21.58
C GLU A 148 7.65 -28.51 -22.87
N PRO A 149 7.52 -27.20 -23.15
CA PRO A 149 8.11 -26.60 -24.35
C PRO A 149 9.64 -26.67 -24.31
N GLN A 150 10.26 -26.96 -25.46
CA GLN A 150 11.71 -26.84 -25.61
C GLN A 150 12.08 -25.38 -25.84
N TRP A 151 12.77 -24.78 -24.87
CA TRP A 151 13.20 -23.40 -24.90
C TRP A 151 14.64 -23.26 -25.36
N GLU A 152 14.90 -22.34 -26.28
CA GLU A 152 16.23 -21.86 -26.64
C GLU A 152 16.61 -20.70 -25.72
N LEU A 153 17.69 -20.87 -24.94
CA LEU A 153 18.26 -19.82 -24.10
C LEU A 153 18.94 -18.76 -24.98
N LEU A 154 18.65 -17.48 -24.73
CA LEU A 154 19.22 -16.35 -25.47
C LEU A 154 20.19 -15.54 -24.60
N LEU A 155 19.83 -15.35 -23.34
CA LEU A 155 20.62 -14.59 -22.38
C LEU A 155 20.35 -15.09 -20.97
N ASP A 156 21.42 -15.18 -20.20
CA ASP A 156 21.47 -15.41 -18.76
C ASP A 156 22.07 -14.16 -18.09
N LEU A 157 21.46 -13.69 -17.01
CA LEU A 157 21.73 -12.38 -16.38
C LEU A 157 22.61 -12.50 -15.12
#